data_AF-A0A0B6WWN6-F1
#
_entry.id   AF-A0A0B6WWN6-F1
#
_cell.length_a   1.000
_cell.length_b   1.000
_cell.length_c   1.000
_cell.angle_alpha   90.00
_cell.angle_beta   90.00
_cell.angle_gamma   90.00
#
_symmetry.space_group_name_H-M   'P 1'
#
loop_
_entity.id
_entity.type
_entity.pdbx_description
1 polymer ?
#
loop_
_entity_poly.entity_id
_entity_poly.type
_entity_poly.pdbx_seq_one_letter_code
_entity_poly.pdbx_strand_id
1 'polypeptide(L)' 'MEPDLVGRIAAKVALLPVEQQKKALEYVEALLEQSVNRPLRGGRSLMGAFAHLGLSVTDEDIEEARREMWRHFPREEA' A
#
# COMPACT_ATOMS: atom_id res chain seq x y z
N MET A 1 14.97 13.12 -31.75
CA MET A 1 15.27 13.12 -30.30
C MET A 1 13.90 13.06 -29.64
N GLU A 2 13.54 11.91 -29.05
CA GLU A 2 12.28 11.82 -28.31
C GLU A 2 12.28 12.87 -27.21
N PRO A 3 11.26 13.72 -27.09
CA PRO A 3 11.21 14.72 -26.03
C PRO A 3 11.22 14.00 -24.67
N ASP A 4 11.97 14.56 -23.72
CA ASP A 4 11.95 14.07 -22.35
C ASP A 4 10.52 14.11 -21.79
N LEU A 5 10.28 13.39 -20.70
CA LEU A 5 8.95 13.27 -20.10
C LEU A 5 8.31 14.64 -19.78
N VAL A 6 9.11 15.60 -19.32
CA VAL A 6 8.65 16.96 -19.00
C VAL A 6 8.20 17.68 -20.27
N GLY A 7 9.00 17.59 -21.34
CA GLY A 7 8.66 18.14 -22.66
C GLY A 7 7.38 17.55 -23.23
N ARG A 8 7.16 16.24 -23.08
CA ARG A 8 5.92 15.57 -23.51
C ARG A 8 4.69 16.05 -22.75
N ILE A 9 4.81 16.26 -21.45
CA ILE A 9 3.71 16.77 -20.61
C ILE A 9 3.40 18.22 -20.99
N ALA A 10 4.43 19.07 -21.07
CA ALA A 10 4.27 20.48 -21.44
C ALA A 10 3.62 20.64 -22.82
N ALA A 11 4.06 19.86 -23.82
CA ALA A 11 3.47 19.88 -25.15
C ALA A 11 1.99 19.47 -25.15
N LYS A 12 1.61 18.47 -24.36
CA LYS A 12 0.20 18.05 -24.27
C LYS A 12 -0.68 19.07 -23.55
N VAL A 13 -0.19 19.66 -22.47
CA VAL A 13 -0.93 20.71 -21.73
C VAL A 13 -1.10 21.95 -22.61
N ALA A 14 -0.08 22.36 -23.36
CA ALA A 14 -0.14 23.52 -24.24
C ALA A 14 -1.21 23.41 -25.36
N LEU A 15 -1.59 22.19 -25.76
CA LEU A 15 -2.66 21.96 -26.75
C LEU A 15 -4.08 22.07 -26.18
N LEU A 16 -4.23 22.13 -24.86
CA LEU A 16 -5.54 22.24 -24.22
C LEU A 16 -6.07 23.68 -24.24
N PRO A 17 -7.39 23.91 -24.18
CA PRO A 17 -7.95 25.22 -23.92
C PRO A 17 -7.46 25.80 -22.59
N VAL A 18 -7.38 27.13 -22.48
CA VAL A 18 -6.85 27.85 -21.29
C VAL A 18 -7.48 27.37 -19.98
N GLU A 19 -8.79 27.13 -19.94
CA GLU A 19 -9.47 26.63 -18.74
C GLU A 19 -9.03 25.22 -18.33
N GLN A 20 -8.72 24.36 -19.30
CA GLN A 20 -8.20 23.02 -19.04
C GLN A 20 -6.71 23.05 -18.67
N GLN A 21 -5.95 24.04 -19.17
CA GLN A 21 -4.57 24.28 -18.74
C GLN A 21 -4.51 24.68 -17.26
N LYS A 22 -5.40 25.59 -16.81
CA LYS A 22 -5.53 25.96 -15.39
C LYS A 22 -5.83 24.75 -14.51
N LYS A 23 -6.79 23.92 -14.93
CA LYS A 23 -7.13 22.68 -14.20
C LYS A 23 -5.97 21.69 -14.15
N ALA A 24 -5.20 21.57 -15.22
CA ALA A 24 -4.01 20.73 -15.24
C ALA A 24 -2.93 21.25 -14.28
N LEU A 25 -2.75 22.57 -14.20
CA LEU A 25 -1.84 23.21 -13.25
C LEU A 25 -2.28 22.95 -11.80
N GLU A 26 -3.54 23.21 -11.46
CA GLU A 26 -4.11 22.95 -10.12
C GLU A 26 -3.92 21.49 -9.70
N TYR A 27 -4.10 20.55 -10.64
CA TYR A 27 -3.88 19.13 -10.35
C TYR A 27 -2.41 18.81 -10.04
N VAL A 28 -1.47 19.39 -10.79
CA VAL A 28 -0.03 19.22 -10.52
C VAL A 28 0.34 19.82 -9.18
N GLU A 29 -0.18 21.00 -8.84
CA GLU A 29 0.03 21.64 -7.53
C GLU A 29 -0.50 20.76 -6.39
N ALA A 30 -1.71 20.20 -6.52
CA ALA A 30 -2.27 19.27 -5.55
C ALA A 30 -1.43 17.98 -5.40
N LEU A 31 -0.86 17.46 -6.49
CA LEU A 31 0.05 16.32 -6.41
C LEU A 31 1.36 16.65 -5.67
N LEU A 32 1.90 17.86 -5.87
CA LEU A 32 3.09 18.32 -5.16
C LEU A 32 2.80 18.46 -3.67
N GLU A 33 1.70 19.09 -3.29
CA GLU A 33 1.28 19.19 -1.88
C GLU A 33 1.09 17.82 -1.23
N GLN A 34 0.49 16.86 -1.94
CA GLN A 34 0.34 15.49 -1.46
C GLN A 34 1.69 14.78 -1.33
N SER A 35 2.65 15.04 -2.23
CA SER A 35 3.97 14.42 -2.16
C SER A 35 4.81 14.94 -0.98
N VAL A 36 4.66 16.23 -0.64
CA VAL A 36 5.35 16.88 0.48
C VAL A 36 4.71 16.50 1.82
N ASN A 37 3.38 16.39 1.87
CA ASN A 37 2.63 16.12 3.11
C ASN A 37 2.29 14.64 3.31
N ARG A 38 2.67 13.74 2.39
CA ARG A 38 2.52 12.30 2.63
C ARG A 38 3.61 11.90 3.63
N PRO A 39 3.27 11.53 4.88
CA PRO A 39 4.26 10.81 5.69
C PRO A 39 4.68 9.62 4.87
N LEU A 40 6.01 9.41 4.74
CA LEU A 40 6.61 8.24 4.14
C LEU A 40 6.10 7.02 4.92
N ARG A 41 4.89 6.56 4.62
CA ARG A 41 4.41 5.25 5.00
C ARG A 41 5.14 4.30 4.06
N GLY A 42 6.45 4.14 4.30
CA GLY A 42 7.10 2.86 4.09
C GLY A 42 6.15 1.83 4.67
N GLY A 43 5.77 0.86 3.83
CA GLY A 43 4.57 0.04 3.99
C GLY A 43 4.30 -0.26 5.45
N ARG A 44 3.08 0.06 5.93
CA ARG A 44 2.63 -0.26 7.28
C ARG A 44 3.15 -1.66 7.61
N SER A 45 4.14 -1.74 8.49
CA SER A 45 4.61 -3.04 8.95
C SER A 45 3.37 -3.75 9.48
N LEU A 46 3.07 -4.94 8.96
CA LEU A 46 1.99 -5.76 9.50
C LEU A 46 2.28 -6.13 10.97
N MET A 47 3.55 -6.00 11.38
CA MET A 47 3.98 -6.08 12.77
C MET A 47 3.24 -5.03 13.61
N GLY A 48 2.43 -5.52 14.56
CA GLY A 48 1.65 -4.67 15.46
C GLY A 48 0.23 -4.32 15.00
N ALA A 49 -0.20 -4.75 13.79
CA ALA A 49 -1.57 -4.51 13.31
C ALA A 49 -2.64 -5.08 14.28
N PHE A 50 -2.32 -6.19 14.95
CA PHE A 50 -3.18 -6.86 15.92
C PHE A 50 -2.80 -6.60 17.38
N ALA A 51 -1.85 -5.70 17.68
CA ALA A 51 -1.40 -5.45 19.05
C ALA A 51 -2.54 -4.96 19.97
N HIS A 52 -3.54 -4.27 19.41
CA HIS A 52 -4.72 -3.81 20.13
C HIS A 52 -5.63 -4.95 20.65
N LEU A 53 -5.50 -6.16 20.09
CA LEU A 53 -6.28 -7.31 20.54
C LEU A 53 -5.73 -7.89 21.85
N GLY A 54 -4.55 -7.47 22.29
CA GLY A 54 -3.95 -7.92 23.56
C GLY A 54 -3.74 -9.43 23.65
N LEU A 55 -3.63 -10.11 22.50
CA LEU A 55 -3.51 -11.56 22.45
C LEU A 55 -2.13 -11.99 22.97
N SER A 56 -2.12 -12.77 24.04
CA SER A 56 -0.97 -13.55 24.48
C SER A 56 -1.19 -15.00 24.05
N VAL A 57 -0.44 -15.47 23.06
CA VAL A 57 -0.50 -16.87 22.62
C VAL A 57 0.66 -17.61 23.29
N THR A 58 0.35 -18.64 24.06
CA THR A 58 1.32 -19.54 24.70
C THR A 58 1.68 -20.71 23.78
N ASP A 59 2.76 -21.41 24.10
CA ASP A 59 3.14 -22.63 23.36
C ASP A 59 2.05 -23.71 23.52
N GLU A 60 1.41 -23.79 24.69
CA GLU A 60 0.30 -24.70 24.95
C GLU A 60 -0.91 -24.41 24.05
N ASP A 61 -1.27 -23.13 23.86
CA ASP A 61 -2.37 -22.72 22.98
C ASP A 61 -2.13 -23.14 21.53
N ILE A 62 -0.87 -23.03 21.07
CA ILE A 62 -0.48 -23.43 19.70
C ILE A 62 -0.57 -24.94 19.53
N GLU A 63 -0.07 -25.71 20.50
CA GLU A 63 -0.13 -27.16 20.44
C GLU A 63 -1.56 -27.68 20.57
N GLU A 64 -2.40 -27.05 21.38
CA GLU A 64 -3.82 -27.37 21.46
C GLU A 64 -4.54 -27.10 20.14
N ALA A 65 -4.40 -25.91 19.56
CA ALA A 65 -5.00 -25.58 18.28
C ALA A 65 -4.53 -26.53 17.17
N ARG A 66 -3.25 -26.89 17.15
CA ARG A 66 -2.72 -27.88 16.20
C ARG A 66 -3.35 -29.25 16.40
N ARG A 67 -3.43 -29.73 17.65
CA ARG A 67 -4.08 -31.01 17.97
C ARG A 67 -5.54 -31.03 17.54
N GLU A 68 -6.30 -29.98 17.84
CA GLU A 68 -7.73 -29.89 17.49
C GLU A 68 -7.93 -29.89 15.98
N MET A 69 -7.24 -29.00 15.27
CA MET A 69 -7.39 -28.85 13.82
C MET A 69 -6.93 -30.11 13.06
N TRP A 70 -5.89 -30.79 13.54
CA TRP A 70 -5.26 -31.92 12.83
C TRP A 70 -5.60 -33.26 13.47
N ARG A 71 -6.58 -33.30 14.40
CA ARG A 71 -7.00 -34.53 15.09
C ARG A 71 -7.42 -35.64 14.14
N HIS A 72 -8.03 -35.25 13.02
CA HIS A 72 -8.53 -36.16 11.98
C HIS A 72 -7.63 -36.16 10.74
N PHE A 73 -6.47 -35.51 10.79
CA PHE A 73 -5.54 -35.53 9.68
C PHE A 73 -4.97 -36.94 9.56
N PRO A 74 -5.11 -37.62 8.41
CA PRO A 74 -4.60 -38.97 8.25
C PRO A 74 -3.09 -38.94 8.44
N ARG A 75 -2.61 -39.67 9.45
CA ARG A 75 -1.18 -39.92 9.64
C ARG A 75 -0.90 -41.26 8.99
N GLU A 76 0.09 -41.30 8.10
CA GLU A 76 0.61 -42.57 7.63
C GLU A 76 1.12 -43.34 8.86
N GLU A 77 0.57 -44.53 9.09
CA GLU A 77 1.12 -45.46 10.08
C GLU A 77 2.49 -45.90 9.56
N ALA A 78 3.55 -45.45 10.23
CA ALA A 78 4.94 -45.84 9.95
C ALA A 78 5.26 -47.19 10.60
#